data_AF-A0A315DJI2-F1
#
_entry.id   AF-A0A315DJI2-F1
#
_cell.length_a   1.000
_cell.length_b   1.000
_cell.length_c   1.000
_cell.angle_alpha   90.00
_cell.angle_beta   90.00
_cell.angle_gamma   90.00
#
_symmetry.space_group_name_H-M   'P 1'
#
loop_
_entity.id
_entity.type
_entity.pdbx_description
1 polymer ?
#
loop_
_entity_poly.entity_id
_entity_poly.type
_entity_poly.pdbx_seq_one_letter_code
_entity_poly.pdbx_strand_id
1 'polypeptide(L)' 'MGIAPGQQVEIHKQANGVLTLQAKAPEGLEAFAGCLPPPPKALSVDDMDAIIANGWTGQS' A
#
# COMPACT_ATOMS: atom_id res chain seq x y z
N MET A 1 12.74 -8.48 13.97
CA MET A 1 11.54 -8.18 14.79
C MET A 1 10.41 -7.87 13.83
N GLY A 2 9.41 -8.75 13.72
CA GLY A 2 8.59 -8.92 12.51
C GLY A 2 7.32 -8.06 12.38
N ILE A 3 7.12 -7.05 13.24
CA ILE A 3 5.95 -6.14 13.21
C ILE A 3 6.41 -4.73 13.59
N ALA A 4 6.05 -3.72 12.80
CA ALA A 4 6.35 -2.31 13.05
C ALA A 4 5.21 -1.59 13.78
N PRO A 5 5.49 -0.49 14.52
CA PRO A 5 4.44 0.35 15.11
C PRO A 5 3.44 0.85 14.06
N GLY A 6 2.15 0.76 14.37
CA GLY A 6 1.06 1.17 13.47
C GLY A 6 0.68 0.13 12.40
N GLN A 7 1.40 -0.99 12.30
CA GLN A 7 1.09 -2.06 11.36
C GLN A 7 -0.14 -2.86 11.80
N GLN A 8 -1.03 -3.17 10.86
CA GLN A 8 -2.18 -4.05 11.12
C GLN A 8 -1.72 -5.49 11.35
N VAL A 9 -2.41 -6.18 12.26
CA VAL A 9 -2.10 -7.56 12.64
C VAL A 9 -3.37 -8.40 12.67
N GLU A 10 -3.20 -9.68 12.41
CA GLU A 10 -4.21 -10.71 12.66
C GLU A 10 -3.91 -11.41 13.97
N ILE A 11 -4.97 -11.73 14.72
CA ILE A 11 -4.88 -12.44 16.00
C ILE A 11 -5.47 -13.82 15.82
N HIS A 12 -4.64 -14.85 16.02
CA HIS A 12 -5.02 -16.24 15.87
C HIS A 12 -5.02 -16.92 17.24
N LYS A 13 -6.13 -17.57 17.59
CA LYS A 13 -6.22 -18.38 18.81
C LYS A 13 -5.72 -19.80 18.53
N GLN A 14 -4.68 -20.19 19.24
CA GLN A 14 -4.10 -21.52 19.16
C GLN A 14 -4.90 -22.52 19.99
N ALA A 15 -4.80 -23.81 19.64
CA ALA A 15 -5.51 -24.89 20.34
C ALA A 15 -5.14 -25.01 21.83
N ASN A 16 -3.94 -24.59 22.20
CA ASN A 16 -3.46 -24.54 23.59
C ASN A 16 -3.91 -23.28 24.36
N GLY A 17 -4.77 -22.45 23.78
CA GLY A 17 -5.28 -21.22 24.40
C GLY A 17 -4.36 -20.01 24.27
N VAL A 18 -3.19 -20.13 23.64
CA VAL A 18 -2.28 -19.00 23.36
C VAL A 18 -2.81 -18.17 22.20
N LEU A 19 -2.58 -16.84 22.24
CA LEU A 19 -2.84 -15.94 21.13
C LEU A 19 -1.53 -15.65 20.39
N THR A 20 -1.54 -15.80 19.07
CA THR A 20 -0.42 -15.45 18.20
C THR A 20 -0.78 -14.26 17.33
N LEU A 21 0.16 -13.32 17.19
CA LEU A 21 0.02 -12.16 16.32
C LEU A 21 0.82 -12.39 15.05
N GLN A 22 0.21 -12.10 13.91
CA GLN A 22 0.88 -12.11 12.61
C GLN A 22 0.63 -10.78 11.90
N ALA A 23 1.64 -10.27 11.20
CA ALA A 23 1.48 -9.11 10.33
C ALA A 23 0.38 -9.42 9.30
N LYS A 24 -0.65 -8.57 9.25
CA LYS A 24 -1.69 -8.70 8.24
C LYS A 24 -1.07 -8.39 6.88
N ALA A 25 -1.22 -9.31 5.93
CA ALA A 25 -0.81 -9.04 4.56
C ALA A 25 -1.70 -7.90 4.01
N PRO A 26 -1.13 -6.86 3.39
CA PRO A 26 -1.95 -5.88 2.69
C PRO A 26 -2.71 -6.59 1.57
N GLU A 27 -4.01 -6.32 1.46
CA GLU A 27 -4.89 -6.82 0.40
C GLU A 27 -5.50 -5.62 -0.35
N GLY A 28 -5.93 -5.80 -1.59
CA GLY A 28 -6.58 -4.74 -2.35
C GLY A 28 -5.63 -3.68 -2.91
N LEU A 29 -6.11 -2.45 -3.05
CA LEU A 29 -5.39 -1.34 -3.69
C LEU A 29 -4.13 -0.94 -2.91
N GLU A 30 -4.16 -1.11 -1.60
CA GLU A 30 -3.07 -0.81 -0.68
C GLU A 30 -1.88 -1.74 -0.90
N ALA A 31 -2.16 -3.01 -1.21
CA ALA A 31 -1.14 -3.99 -1.59
C ALA A 31 -0.50 -3.63 -2.94
N PHE A 32 -1.32 -3.16 -3.88
CA PHE A 32 -0.88 -2.76 -5.22
C PHE A 32 -0.03 -1.49 -5.18
N ALA A 33 -0.49 -0.42 -4.51
CA ALA A 33 0.27 0.83 -4.41
C ALA A 33 1.63 0.61 -3.72
N GLY A 34 1.68 -0.27 -2.71
CA GLY A 34 2.92 -0.62 -2.02
C GLY A 34 3.89 -1.47 -2.83
N CYS A 35 3.46 -2.11 -3.93
CA CYS A 35 4.33 -2.89 -4.80
C CYS A 35 4.75 -2.14 -6.09
N LEU A 36 4.30 -0.90 -6.28
CA LEU A 36 4.75 -0.08 -7.40
C LEU A 36 6.20 0.35 -7.18
N PRO A 37 7.07 0.21 -8.21
CA PRO A 37 8.40 0.78 -8.13
C PRO A 37 8.31 2.30 -7.95
N PRO A 38 9.26 2.92 -7.23
CA PRO A 38 9.31 4.37 -7.14
C PRO A 38 9.38 4.96 -8.57
N PRO A 39 8.66 6.06 -8.83
CA PRO A 39 8.64 6.63 -10.16
C PRO A 39 10.06 7.06 -10.56
N PRO A 40 10.46 6.87 -11.83
CA PRO A 40 11.82 7.18 -12.29
C PRO A 40 12.16 8.67 -12.20
N LYS A 41 11.13 9.52 -12.06
CA LYS A 41 11.23 10.95 -11.86
C LYS A 41 10.29 11.35 -10.72
N ALA A 42 10.79 12.17 -9.79
CA ALA A 42 9.91 12.86 -8.85
C ALA A 42 9.05 13.87 -9.61
N LEU A 43 7.73 13.77 -9.46
CA LEU A 43 6.77 14.70 -10.04
C LEU A 43 6.34 15.71 -8.98
N SER A 44 6.24 16.98 -9.35
CA SER A 44 5.54 17.98 -8.53
C SER A 44 4.03 17.75 -8.61
N VAL A 45 3.27 18.37 -7.69
CA VAL A 45 1.79 18.31 -7.74
C VAL A 45 1.28 18.88 -9.07
N ASP A 46 1.84 20.00 -9.52
CA ASP A 46 1.48 20.62 -10.80
C ASP A 46 1.74 19.68 -11.99
N ASP A 47 2.83 18.91 -11.97
CA ASP A 47 3.11 17.91 -13.01
C ASP A 47 2.06 16.79 -13.01
N MET A 48 1.62 16.33 -11.83
CA MET A 48 0.59 15.31 -11.72
C MET A 48 -0.77 15.81 -12.23
N ASP A 49 -1.14 17.04 -11.87
CA ASP A 49 -2.40 17.65 -12.30
C ASP A 49 -2.46 17.81 -13.82
N ALA A 50 -1.35 18.19 -14.45
CA ALA A 50 -1.24 18.26 -15.91
C ALA A 50 -1.41 16.88 -16.57
N ILE A 51 -0.78 15.84 -16.03
CA ILE A 51 -0.91 14.46 -16.55
C ILE A 51 -2.35 13.96 -16.41
N ILE A 52 -2.98 14.19 -15.26
CA ILE A 52 -4.37 13.81 -15.00
C ILE A 52 -5.28 14.53 -16.00
N ALA A 53 -5.13 15.84 -16.17
CA ALA A 53 -5.92 16.64 -17.11
C ALA A 53 -5.78 16.12 -18.55
N ASN A 54 -4.55 15.86 -19.00
CA ASN A 54 -4.29 15.30 -20.34
C ASN A 54 -4.96 13.94 -20.53
N GLY A 55 -4.87 13.06 -19.51
CA GLY A 55 -5.51 11.74 -19.51
C GLY A 55 -7.03 11.82 -19.66
N TRP A 56 -7.70 12.75 -18.97
CA TRP A 56 -9.16 12.96 -19.11
C TRP A 56 -9.57 13.49 -20.48
N THR A 57 -8.70 14.24 -21.15
CA THR A 57 -8.97 14.78 -22.49
C THR A 57 -8.68 13.78 -23.62
N GLY A 58 -8.17 12.58 -23.31
CA GLY A 58 -7.82 11.56 -24.29
C GLY A 58 -6.63 11.95 -25.18
N GLN A 59 -5.82 12.93 -24.77
CA GLN A 59 -4.58 13.27 -25.44
C GLN A 59 -3.48 12.33 -24.93
N SER A 60 -3.30 11.21 -25.63
CA SER A 60 -2.21 10.24 -25.42
C SER A 60 -1.16 10.36 -26.51
#